data_AF-A0A928GYL4-F1
#
_entry.id   AF-A0A928GYL4-F1
#
_cell.length_a   1.000
_cell.length_b   1.000
_cell.length_c   1.000
_cell.angle_alpha   90.00
_cell.angle_beta   90.00
_cell.angle_gamma   90.00
#
_symmetry.space_group_name_H-M   'P 1'
#
loop_
_entity.id
_entity.type
_entity.pdbx_description
1 polymer ?
#
loop_
_entity_poly.entity_id
_entity_poly.type
_entity_poly.pdbx_seq_one_letter_code
_entity_poly.pdbx_strand_id
1 'polypeptide(L)'
;MKKLVMLNALLAAAAVFAQEESINLSKKAAWDASTKKYITVLEGAITCEKMIFMTQMQSIKIDPSKTYTVSFSASSDGEKGSAVRIGFKCFTADNKIISSQNALIQPKTDTVLTADAKKGDTVLHIKDGSGWKNWSFLVLAFNTKPDLSDLPNFDTAVCRVAGIEKKDGSWMITLKQPLPKDLPAGTGIRQHLQSSMFFAGKAISAGKDPVPVTASVKGIGNGLFGPDKWPAGTDHVITVLFVNPNGKAKTVLKDVKLTIQ
;
A
#
# COMPACT_ATOMS: atom_id res chain seq x y z
N MET A 1 -1.11 -57.34 48.11
CA MET A 1 -0.79 -55.90 48.31
C MET A 1 -0.48 -55.28 46.97
N LYS A 2 -1.19 -54.21 46.65
CA LYS A 2 -1.17 -53.46 45.39
C LYS A 2 0.17 -52.73 45.19
N LYS A 3 0.76 -52.79 44.00
CA LYS A 3 1.60 -51.70 43.49
C LYS A 3 1.22 -51.41 42.03
N LEU A 4 0.34 -50.42 41.93
CA LEU A 4 0.03 -49.64 40.74
C LEU A 4 1.32 -48.87 40.35
N VAL A 5 1.87 -49.10 39.16
CA VAL A 5 2.87 -48.21 38.56
C VAL A 5 2.17 -47.48 37.43
N MET A 6 1.92 -46.20 37.65
CA MET A 6 1.29 -45.29 36.71
C MET A 6 2.19 -45.04 35.49
N LEU A 7 1.51 -45.03 34.35
CA LEU A 7 1.96 -44.56 33.05
C LEU A 7 2.21 -43.03 33.10
N ASN A 8 3.39 -42.56 32.74
CA ASN A 8 3.63 -41.16 32.39
C ASN A 8 4.12 -41.10 30.94
N ALA A 9 3.18 -40.95 30.01
CA ALA A 9 3.50 -40.56 28.64
C ALA A 9 3.76 -39.04 28.62
N LEU A 10 5.02 -38.63 28.47
CA LEU A 10 5.34 -37.24 28.13
C LEU A 10 4.94 -37.00 26.67
N LEU A 11 3.86 -36.26 26.44
CA LEU A 11 3.66 -35.55 25.18
C LEU A 11 4.62 -34.36 25.15
N ALA A 12 5.71 -34.46 24.42
CA ALA A 12 6.48 -33.28 24.01
C ALA A 12 5.72 -32.56 22.90
N ALA A 13 4.96 -31.53 23.25
CA ALA A 13 4.48 -30.56 22.27
C ALA A 13 5.71 -29.77 21.77
N ALA A 14 6.22 -30.14 20.60
CA ALA A 14 7.20 -29.32 19.91
C ALA A 14 6.50 -28.03 19.46
N ALA A 15 6.64 -26.97 20.26
CA ALA A 15 6.35 -25.62 19.79
C ALA A 15 7.35 -25.32 18.67
N VAL A 16 6.87 -25.33 17.42
CA VAL A 16 7.60 -24.73 16.31
C VAL A 16 7.62 -23.24 16.60
N PHE A 17 8.66 -22.76 17.26
CA PHE A 17 8.93 -21.33 17.29
C PHE A 17 9.15 -20.91 15.85
N ALA A 18 8.25 -20.08 15.31
CA ALA A 18 8.49 -19.41 14.05
C ALA A 18 9.82 -18.67 14.19
N GLN A 19 10.82 -19.08 13.42
CA GLN A 19 12.14 -18.45 13.46
C GLN A 19 11.97 -17.01 12.97
N GLU A 20 12.20 -16.06 13.88
CA GLU A 20 12.21 -14.64 13.53
C GLU A 20 13.34 -14.40 12.53
N GLU A 21 12.99 -14.00 11.31
CA GLU A 21 13.96 -13.55 10.32
C GLU A 21 14.09 -12.03 10.46
N SER A 22 15.33 -11.54 10.58
CA SER A 22 15.61 -10.11 10.67
C SER A 22 16.58 -9.66 9.58
N ILE A 23 16.14 -8.69 8.80
CA ILE A 23 16.90 -8.05 7.72
C ILE A 23 17.39 -6.70 8.22
N ASN A 24 18.72 -6.57 8.34
CA ASN A 24 19.35 -5.32 8.73
C ASN A 24 19.39 -4.33 7.57
N LEU A 25 18.60 -3.26 7.67
CA LEU A 25 18.46 -2.20 6.67
C LEU A 25 19.27 -0.94 7.04
N SER A 26 20.07 -0.98 8.11
CA SER A 26 20.90 0.14 8.57
C SER A 26 22.20 0.32 7.76
N LYS A 27 22.44 -0.57 6.78
CA LYS A 27 23.64 -0.55 5.93
C LYS A 27 23.37 0.20 4.64
N LYS A 28 24.34 1.00 4.19
CA LYS A 28 24.28 1.71 2.89
C LYS A 28 24.04 0.78 1.69
N ALA A 29 24.54 -0.46 1.77
CA ALA A 29 24.38 -1.47 0.72
C ALA A 29 22.94 -2.03 0.62
N ALA A 30 22.09 -1.84 1.62
CA ALA A 30 20.70 -2.31 1.58
C ALA A 30 19.80 -1.48 0.64
N TRP A 31 20.25 -0.27 0.26
CA TRP A 31 19.46 0.73 -0.45
C TRP A 31 19.96 0.96 -1.88
N ASP A 32 19.06 1.36 -2.78
CA ASP A 32 19.34 1.63 -4.20
C ASP A 32 20.49 2.64 -4.43
N ALA A 33 21.28 2.43 -5.47
CA ALA A 33 22.49 3.21 -5.77
C ALA A 33 22.24 4.70 -6.02
N SER A 34 21.10 5.08 -6.61
CA SER A 34 20.75 6.48 -6.87
C SER A 34 20.57 7.29 -5.57
N THR A 35 20.24 6.60 -4.47
CA THR A 35 19.97 7.20 -3.15
C THR A 35 21.25 7.32 -2.30
N LYS A 36 22.30 6.52 -2.63
CA LYS A 36 23.55 6.40 -1.85
C LYS A 36 24.34 7.70 -1.77
N LYS A 37 24.26 8.59 -2.76
CA LYS A 37 25.02 9.85 -2.79
C LYS A 37 24.50 10.91 -1.81
N TYR A 38 23.35 10.68 -1.20
CA TYR A 38 22.71 11.65 -0.31
C TYR A 38 22.43 11.09 1.09
N ILE A 39 22.99 9.91 1.37
CA ILE A 39 22.95 9.29 2.69
C ILE A 39 24.37 8.98 3.17
N THR A 40 24.60 9.29 4.44
CA THR A 40 25.81 8.91 5.16
C THR A 40 25.43 7.84 6.16
N VAL A 41 26.21 6.76 6.21
CA VAL A 41 26.04 5.70 7.21
C VAL A 41 27.27 5.67 8.08
N LEU A 42 27.10 5.98 9.36
CA LEU A 42 28.16 5.93 10.37
C LEU A 42 27.62 5.16 11.57
N GLU A 43 28.35 4.13 12.01
CA GLU A 43 27.99 3.32 13.19
C GLU A 43 26.54 2.79 13.18
N GLY A 44 26.02 2.43 12.00
CA GLY A 44 24.64 1.93 11.86
C GLY A 44 23.55 3.01 11.87
N ALA A 45 23.90 4.30 11.95
CA ALA A 45 22.98 5.41 11.79
C ALA A 45 22.97 5.92 10.33
N ILE A 46 21.79 5.98 9.71
CA ILE A 46 21.57 6.56 8.38
C ILE A 46 21.22 8.03 8.54
N THR A 47 22.07 8.91 8.03
CA THR A 47 21.82 10.35 7.99
C THR A 47 21.34 10.77 6.61
N CYS A 48 20.22 11.48 6.54
CA CYS A 48 19.60 12.04 5.33
C CYS A 48 19.58 13.57 5.44
N GLU A 49 20.31 14.28 4.57
CA GLU A 49 20.48 15.75 4.66
C GLU A 49 19.43 16.55 3.85
N LYS A 50 18.56 15.86 3.11
CA LYS A 50 17.50 16.46 2.28
C LYS A 50 16.40 15.46 2.04
N MET A 51 15.43 15.79 1.19
CA MET A 51 14.42 14.85 0.72
C MET A 51 15.08 13.61 0.10
N ILE A 52 14.90 12.45 0.73
CA ILE A 52 15.40 11.15 0.24
C ILE A 52 14.26 10.17 0.13
N PHE A 53 14.19 9.50 -1.02
CA PHE A 53 13.37 8.33 -1.23
C PHE A 53 14.28 7.10 -1.34
N MET A 54 14.30 6.25 -0.32
CA MET A 54 15.11 5.02 -0.29
C MET A 54 14.24 3.80 -0.57
N THR A 55 14.72 2.92 -1.44
CA THR A 55 14.11 1.62 -1.71
C THR A 55 15.11 0.51 -1.43
N GLN A 56 14.67 -0.53 -0.75
CA GLN A 56 15.48 -1.73 -0.53
C GLN A 56 15.89 -2.33 -1.88
N MET A 57 17.15 -2.78 -2.00
CA MET A 57 17.67 -3.38 -3.22
C MET A 57 17.09 -4.76 -3.53
N GLN A 58 16.81 -5.54 -2.50
CA GLN A 58 16.31 -6.91 -2.63
C GLN A 58 14.81 -6.94 -2.33
N SER A 59 14.05 -7.57 -3.22
CA SER A 59 12.64 -7.89 -2.99
C SER A 59 12.50 -9.10 -2.09
N ILE A 60 11.42 -9.11 -1.31
CA ILE A 60 11.06 -10.18 -0.41
C ILE A 60 9.74 -10.75 -0.89
N LYS A 61 9.71 -12.05 -1.17
CA LYS A 61 8.46 -12.75 -1.42
C LYS A 61 7.63 -12.77 -0.14
N ILE A 62 6.37 -12.37 -0.21
CA ILE A 62 5.52 -12.33 0.97
C ILE A 62 4.87 -13.68 1.24
N ASP A 63 4.72 -13.97 2.52
CA ASP A 63 3.85 -15.01 3.06
C ASP A 63 2.74 -14.29 3.83
N PRO A 64 1.49 -14.28 3.35
CA PRO A 64 0.39 -13.57 4.02
C PRO A 64 0.09 -14.05 5.45
N SER A 65 0.54 -15.25 5.83
CA SER A 65 0.40 -15.76 7.20
C SER A 65 1.37 -15.12 8.19
N LYS A 66 2.49 -14.57 7.69
CA LYS A 66 3.52 -13.89 8.47
C LYS A 66 3.25 -12.40 8.63
N THR A 67 3.80 -11.84 9.69
CA THR A 67 3.79 -10.43 10.05
C THR A 67 5.13 -9.81 9.67
N TYR A 68 5.10 -8.73 8.89
CA TYR A 68 6.27 -8.00 8.46
C TYR A 68 6.30 -6.68 9.20
N THR A 69 7.31 -6.46 10.03
CA THR A 69 7.44 -5.26 10.87
C THR A 69 8.71 -4.52 10.52
N VAL A 70 8.59 -3.29 10.04
CA VAL A 70 9.74 -2.39 9.93
C VAL A 70 9.83 -1.55 11.19
N SER A 71 11.02 -1.49 11.78
CA SER A 71 11.30 -0.71 12.98
C SER A 71 12.58 0.10 12.85
N PHE A 72 12.62 1.26 13.48
CA PHE A 72 13.78 2.15 13.58
C PHE A 72 13.54 3.21 14.65
N SER A 73 14.57 3.98 15.00
CA SER A 73 14.44 5.24 15.74
C SER A 73 14.75 6.41 14.80
N ALA A 74 14.01 7.51 14.90
CA ALA A 74 14.21 8.70 14.07
C ALA A 74 14.36 9.97 14.90
N SER A 75 15.34 10.80 14.53
CA SER A 75 15.48 12.18 15.01
C SER A 75 15.81 13.12 13.86
N SER A 76 15.58 14.41 14.03
CA SER A 76 15.78 15.45 13.02
C SER A 76 16.19 16.77 13.69
N ASP A 77 17.08 17.52 13.04
CA ASP A 77 17.49 18.85 13.49
C ASP A 77 16.58 20.00 13.04
N GLY A 78 15.65 19.73 12.12
CA GLY A 78 14.73 20.74 11.59
C GLY A 78 13.84 21.35 12.68
N GLU A 79 13.70 22.68 12.68
CA GLU A 79 12.93 23.43 13.69
C GLU A 79 11.48 22.98 13.84
N LYS A 80 10.85 22.57 12.72
CA LYS A 80 9.46 22.06 12.69
C LYS A 80 9.37 20.54 12.73
N GLY A 81 10.49 19.86 12.98
CA GLY A 81 10.65 18.43 12.75
C GLY A 81 10.67 18.07 11.27
N SER A 82 10.91 16.78 11.00
CA SER A 82 10.90 16.24 9.64
C SER A 82 9.93 15.08 9.50
N ALA A 83 9.15 15.11 8.43
CA ALA A 83 8.30 13.98 8.09
C ALA A 83 9.15 12.79 7.63
N VAL A 84 8.87 11.62 8.20
CA VAL A 84 9.40 10.34 7.76
C VAL A 84 8.22 9.43 7.46
N ARG A 85 8.20 8.87 6.26
CA ARG A 85 7.19 7.88 5.84
C ARG A 85 7.88 6.56 5.59
N ILE A 86 7.24 5.49 6.01
CA ILE A 86 7.72 4.13 5.81
C ILE A 86 6.62 3.26 5.24
N GLY A 87 7.02 2.31 4.40
CA GLY A 87 6.21 1.14 4.12
C GLY A 87 6.80 0.32 3.00
N PHE A 88 5.95 -0.17 2.10
CA PHE A 88 6.36 -1.12 1.07
C PHE A 88 5.83 -0.76 -0.30
N LYS A 89 6.67 -0.88 -1.33
CA LYS A 89 6.18 -1.03 -2.70
C LYS A 89 5.81 -2.49 -2.90
N CYS A 90 4.61 -2.73 -3.42
CA CYS A 90 4.04 -4.05 -3.62
C CYS A 90 4.06 -4.37 -5.11
N PHE A 91 4.37 -5.62 -5.44
CA PHE A 91 4.48 -6.10 -6.80
C PHE A 91 3.68 -7.38 -6.97
N THR A 92 3.12 -7.55 -8.17
CA THR A 92 2.59 -8.83 -8.63
C THR A 92 3.73 -9.80 -8.97
N ALA A 93 3.40 -11.08 -9.16
CA ALA A 93 4.37 -12.10 -9.57
C ALA A 93 5.05 -11.79 -10.92
N ASP A 94 4.39 -11.05 -11.81
CA ASP A 94 4.94 -10.58 -13.09
C ASP A 94 5.66 -9.21 -12.98
N ASN A 95 6.04 -8.79 -11.77
CA ASN A 95 6.80 -7.57 -11.45
C ASN A 95 6.07 -6.25 -11.79
N LYS A 96 4.74 -6.24 -11.91
CA LYS A 96 3.99 -4.99 -12.02
C LYS A 96 3.84 -4.35 -10.66
N ILE A 97 4.13 -3.05 -10.57
CA ILE A 97 3.91 -2.27 -9.35
C ILE A 97 2.41 -2.15 -9.10
N ILE A 98 1.97 -2.57 -7.93
CA ILE A 98 0.61 -2.37 -7.45
C ILE A 98 0.55 -0.99 -6.79
N SER A 99 -0.10 -0.05 -7.47
CA SER A 99 -0.34 1.29 -6.94
C SER A 99 -1.74 1.40 -6.33
N SER A 100 -2.04 2.51 -5.64
CA SER A 100 -3.32 2.67 -4.95
C SER A 100 -4.51 2.54 -5.92
N GLN A 101 -4.40 3.06 -7.15
CA GLN A 101 -5.49 3.00 -8.11
C GLN A 101 -5.78 1.57 -8.57
N ASN A 102 -4.84 0.63 -8.39
CA ASN A 102 -5.03 -0.76 -8.78
C ASN A 102 -5.73 -1.57 -7.69
N ALA A 103 -5.54 -1.21 -6.42
CA ALA A 103 -5.96 -2.03 -5.30
C ALA A 103 -7.00 -1.38 -4.38
N LEU A 104 -7.09 -0.05 -4.36
CA LEU A 104 -7.93 0.67 -3.41
C LEU A 104 -9.24 1.14 -4.04
N ILE A 105 -10.33 0.59 -3.53
CA ILE A 105 -11.68 0.94 -3.97
C ILE A 105 -12.22 2.13 -3.19
N GLN A 106 -13.08 2.92 -3.81
CA GLN A 106 -14.02 3.78 -3.12
C GLN A 106 -15.27 2.93 -2.82
N PRO A 107 -15.58 2.65 -1.54
CA PRO A 107 -16.70 1.79 -1.19
C PRO A 107 -18.02 2.31 -1.73
N LYS A 108 -18.95 1.40 -2.03
CA LYS A 108 -20.32 1.69 -2.51
C LYS A 108 -20.37 2.40 -3.87
N THR A 109 -19.34 2.26 -4.71
CA THR A 109 -19.32 2.81 -6.08
C THR A 109 -19.32 1.74 -7.17
N ASP A 110 -19.26 0.45 -6.80
CA ASP A 110 -19.37 -0.63 -7.76
C ASP A 110 -20.76 -0.63 -8.39
N THR A 111 -20.81 -0.59 -9.73
CA THR A 111 -22.04 -0.46 -10.51
C THR A 111 -21.79 -0.99 -11.92
N VAL A 112 -22.80 -0.99 -12.77
CA VAL A 112 -22.67 -1.41 -14.18
C VAL A 112 -23.17 -0.32 -15.12
N LEU A 113 -22.59 -0.26 -16.31
CA LEU A 113 -23.12 0.55 -17.40
C LEU A 113 -24.51 0.05 -17.82
N THR A 114 -25.45 0.95 -18.05
CA THR A 114 -26.80 0.62 -18.55
C THR A 114 -26.94 0.78 -20.07
N ALA A 115 -25.95 1.38 -20.72
CA ALA A 115 -25.85 1.54 -22.16
C ALA A 115 -24.38 1.40 -22.59
N ASP A 116 -24.15 1.14 -23.88
CA ASP A 116 -22.81 1.22 -24.47
C ASP A 116 -22.23 2.63 -24.27
N ALA A 117 -20.95 2.70 -23.93
CA ALA A 117 -20.16 3.93 -23.93
C ALA A 117 -19.02 3.80 -24.94
N LYS A 118 -18.80 4.83 -25.74
CA LYS A 118 -17.75 4.86 -26.77
C LYS A 118 -16.55 5.66 -26.30
N LYS A 119 -15.40 5.33 -26.84
CA LYS A 119 -14.19 6.14 -26.71
C LYS A 119 -14.50 7.58 -27.12
N GLY A 120 -14.11 8.53 -26.29
CA GLY A 120 -14.42 9.95 -26.49
C GLY A 120 -15.62 10.44 -25.66
N ASP A 121 -16.50 9.55 -25.21
CA ASP A 121 -17.67 9.94 -24.43
C ASP A 121 -17.28 10.56 -23.09
N THR A 122 -18.06 11.55 -22.67
CA THR A 122 -17.92 12.22 -21.37
C THR A 122 -19.11 11.97 -20.45
N VAL A 123 -20.14 11.25 -20.90
CA VAL A 123 -21.30 10.91 -20.08
C VAL A 123 -21.46 9.39 -20.06
N LEU A 124 -21.54 8.82 -18.86
CA LEU A 124 -21.78 7.39 -18.66
C LEU A 124 -23.16 7.20 -18.01
N HIS A 125 -23.95 6.29 -18.58
CA HIS A 125 -25.21 5.85 -17.99
C HIS A 125 -24.96 4.62 -17.12
N ILE A 126 -25.39 4.67 -15.86
CA ILE A 126 -25.08 3.64 -14.87
C ILE A 126 -26.32 3.21 -14.09
N LYS A 127 -26.25 2.00 -13.52
CA LYS A 127 -27.37 1.42 -12.76
C LYS A 127 -27.63 2.15 -11.44
N ASP A 128 -26.56 2.42 -10.68
CA ASP A 128 -26.64 3.17 -9.42
C ASP A 128 -25.40 4.04 -9.18
N GLY A 129 -25.63 5.35 -9.07
CA GLY A 129 -24.64 6.38 -8.78
C GLY A 129 -24.68 6.91 -7.33
N SER A 130 -25.54 6.38 -6.46
CA SER A 130 -25.81 6.93 -5.13
C SER A 130 -24.58 7.09 -4.23
N GLY A 131 -23.61 6.19 -4.35
CA GLY A 131 -22.36 6.22 -3.59
C GLY A 131 -21.20 6.96 -4.27
N TRP A 132 -21.34 7.33 -5.54
CA TRP A 132 -20.27 7.96 -6.31
C TRP A 132 -19.90 9.34 -5.77
N LYS A 133 -18.65 9.76 -5.99
CA LYS A 133 -18.07 11.01 -5.48
C LYS A 133 -17.37 11.80 -6.56
N ASN A 134 -17.55 13.13 -6.53
CA ASN A 134 -16.78 14.07 -7.34
C ASN A 134 -15.52 14.49 -6.57
N TRP A 135 -14.58 13.56 -6.38
CA TRP A 135 -13.30 13.82 -5.73
C TRP A 135 -12.17 13.73 -6.75
N SER A 136 -11.21 14.67 -6.66
CA SER A 136 -10.13 14.80 -7.64
C SER A 136 -9.12 13.63 -7.62
N PHE A 137 -9.10 12.85 -6.55
CA PHE A 137 -8.22 11.70 -6.37
C PHE A 137 -8.93 10.36 -6.64
N LEU A 138 -10.12 10.38 -7.25
CA LEU A 138 -10.81 9.16 -7.67
C LEU A 138 -10.71 9.00 -9.19
N VAL A 139 -10.42 7.77 -9.62
CA VAL A 139 -10.29 7.35 -11.01
C VAL A 139 -11.28 6.23 -11.32
N LEU A 140 -11.55 5.97 -12.60
CA LEU A 140 -12.38 4.83 -12.99
C LEU A 140 -11.54 3.56 -13.07
N ALA A 141 -12.06 2.49 -12.48
CA ALA A 141 -11.70 1.11 -12.78
C ALA A 141 -12.80 0.49 -13.64
N PHE A 142 -12.39 -0.33 -14.60
CA PHE A 142 -13.27 -1.00 -15.54
C PHE A 142 -13.25 -2.52 -15.30
N ASN A 143 -14.24 -3.22 -15.85
CA ASN A 143 -14.39 -4.67 -15.72
C ASN A 143 -14.35 -5.12 -14.25
N THR A 144 -14.94 -4.31 -13.37
CA THR A 144 -14.92 -4.56 -11.93
C THR A 144 -15.85 -5.71 -11.58
N LYS A 145 -15.56 -6.37 -10.46
CA LYS A 145 -16.39 -7.45 -9.93
C LYS A 145 -16.88 -7.08 -8.53
N PRO A 146 -18.17 -7.32 -8.21
CA PRO A 146 -18.72 -7.01 -6.88
C PRO A 146 -18.02 -7.74 -5.73
N ASP A 147 -17.45 -8.93 -5.99
CA ASP A 147 -16.71 -9.73 -5.02
C ASP A 147 -15.23 -9.30 -4.87
N LEU A 148 -14.81 -8.27 -5.60
CA LEU A 148 -13.45 -7.72 -5.63
C LEU A 148 -12.38 -8.70 -6.15
N SER A 149 -12.78 -9.80 -6.79
CA SER A 149 -11.84 -10.74 -7.42
C SER A 149 -11.15 -10.17 -8.66
N ASP A 150 -11.49 -8.93 -9.05
CA ASP A 150 -10.78 -8.14 -10.06
C ASP A 150 -9.51 -7.46 -9.51
N LEU A 151 -9.30 -7.42 -8.19
CA LEU A 151 -8.13 -6.77 -7.61
C LEU A 151 -6.87 -7.67 -7.66
N PRO A 152 -5.68 -7.10 -7.96
CA PRO A 152 -5.44 -5.72 -8.35
C PRO A 152 -5.91 -5.48 -9.79
N ASN A 153 -6.70 -4.43 -9.98
CA ASN A 153 -7.27 -4.08 -11.26
C ASN A 153 -6.34 -3.09 -11.98
N PHE A 154 -5.68 -3.54 -13.03
CA PHE A 154 -4.82 -2.70 -13.86
C PHE A 154 -5.58 -1.97 -14.97
N ASP A 155 -6.85 -2.30 -15.17
CA ASP A 155 -7.72 -1.68 -16.15
C ASP A 155 -8.38 -0.43 -15.56
N THR A 156 -7.57 0.63 -15.43
CA THR A 156 -7.96 1.90 -14.81
C THR A 156 -7.65 3.08 -15.72
N ALA A 157 -8.40 4.18 -15.59
CA ALA A 157 -8.13 5.42 -16.30
C ALA A 157 -8.38 6.64 -15.43
N VAL A 158 -7.55 7.68 -15.62
CA VAL A 158 -7.71 9.00 -14.99
C VAL A 158 -8.85 9.78 -15.64
N CYS A 159 -10.05 9.24 -15.49
CA CYS A 159 -11.32 9.85 -15.86
C CYS A 159 -11.99 10.29 -14.57
N ARG A 160 -11.87 11.57 -14.21
CA ARG A 160 -12.43 12.09 -12.97
C ARG A 160 -13.89 12.46 -13.19
N VAL A 161 -14.71 12.29 -12.16
CA VAL A 161 -16.11 12.72 -12.20
C VAL A 161 -16.18 14.25 -12.16
N ALA A 162 -17.02 14.84 -13.00
CA ALA A 162 -17.40 16.25 -13.03
C ALA A 162 -18.80 16.47 -12.42
N GLY A 163 -19.72 15.53 -12.62
CA GLY A 163 -21.10 15.60 -12.17
C GLY A 163 -21.71 14.21 -11.99
N ILE A 164 -22.68 14.12 -11.09
CA ILE A 164 -23.45 12.90 -10.80
C ILE A 164 -24.90 13.32 -10.70
N GLU A 165 -25.75 12.76 -11.55
CA GLU A 165 -27.15 13.15 -11.65
C GLU A 165 -28.05 11.92 -11.67
N LYS A 166 -29.20 12.03 -11.02
CA LYS A 166 -30.30 11.07 -11.14
C LYS A 166 -31.47 11.77 -11.82
N LYS A 167 -31.83 11.33 -13.02
CA LYS A 167 -32.93 11.88 -13.81
C LYS A 167 -33.79 10.75 -14.34
N ASP A 168 -35.11 10.88 -14.20
CA ASP A 168 -36.09 9.92 -14.70
C ASP A 168 -35.79 8.47 -14.26
N GLY A 169 -35.33 8.32 -13.00
CA GLY A 169 -34.96 7.02 -12.42
C GLY A 169 -33.60 6.46 -12.89
N SER A 170 -32.94 7.09 -13.85
CA SER A 170 -31.62 6.70 -14.37
C SER A 170 -30.50 7.52 -13.76
N TRP A 171 -29.34 6.90 -13.54
CA TRP A 171 -28.14 7.60 -13.07
C TRP A 171 -27.20 7.90 -14.23
N MET A 172 -26.64 9.11 -14.21
CA MET A 172 -25.64 9.57 -15.16
C MET A 172 -24.42 10.12 -14.41
N ILE A 173 -23.25 9.87 -14.98
CA ILE A 173 -21.98 10.44 -14.52
C ILE A 173 -21.39 11.22 -15.68
N THR A 174 -21.07 12.48 -15.42
CA THR A 174 -20.27 13.30 -16.34
C THR A 174 -18.81 13.19 -15.95
N LEU A 175 -17.93 12.92 -16.91
CA LEU A 175 -16.48 12.80 -16.77
C LEU A 175 -15.80 14.12 -17.17
N LYS A 176 -14.68 14.46 -16.51
CA LYS A 176 -13.81 15.58 -16.86
C LYS A 176 -12.91 15.25 -18.05
N GLN A 177 -12.49 14.00 -18.17
CA GLN A 177 -11.70 13.49 -19.28
C GLN A 177 -12.57 12.52 -20.09
N PRO A 178 -12.46 12.54 -21.42
CA PRO A 178 -13.16 11.59 -22.27
C PRO A 178 -12.73 10.15 -21.96
N LEU A 179 -13.65 9.22 -22.15
CA LEU A 179 -13.40 7.79 -21.99
C LEU A 179 -12.30 7.32 -22.98
N PRO A 180 -11.29 6.55 -22.55
CA PRO A 180 -10.16 6.22 -23.41
C PRO A 180 -10.43 5.03 -24.36
N LYS A 181 -11.55 4.33 -24.17
CA LYS A 181 -11.89 3.07 -24.86
C LYS A 181 -13.40 2.85 -24.91
N ASP A 182 -13.83 1.95 -25.78
CA ASP A 182 -15.23 1.51 -25.85
C ASP A 182 -15.54 0.55 -24.69
N LEU A 183 -16.76 0.63 -24.16
CA LEU A 183 -17.28 -0.23 -23.11
C LEU A 183 -18.72 -0.64 -23.44
N PRO A 184 -19.05 -1.94 -23.54
CA PRO A 184 -20.42 -2.37 -23.76
C PRO A 184 -21.30 -2.16 -22.53
N ALA A 185 -22.61 -2.08 -22.74
CA ALA A 185 -23.60 -2.15 -21.67
C ALA A 185 -23.36 -3.39 -20.78
N GLY A 186 -23.60 -3.25 -19.48
CA GLY A 186 -23.34 -4.30 -18.50
C GLY A 186 -21.88 -4.36 -17.98
N THR A 187 -20.96 -3.56 -18.53
CA THR A 187 -19.59 -3.47 -18.01
C THR A 187 -19.60 -2.98 -16.56
N GLY A 188 -18.95 -3.73 -15.67
CA GLY A 188 -18.71 -3.32 -14.28
C GLY A 188 -17.73 -2.15 -14.20
N ILE A 189 -18.08 -1.12 -13.47
CA ILE A 189 -17.22 0.03 -13.20
C ILE A 189 -17.27 0.42 -11.72
N ARG A 190 -16.17 0.99 -11.22
CA ARG A 190 -16.02 1.42 -9.82
C ARG A 190 -15.06 2.59 -9.72
N GLN A 191 -15.20 3.42 -8.70
CA GLN A 191 -14.19 4.43 -8.40
C GLN A 191 -13.05 3.81 -7.58
N HIS A 192 -11.81 4.05 -7.98
CA HIS A 192 -10.62 3.66 -7.24
C HIS A 192 -9.85 4.90 -6.76
N LEU A 193 -9.09 4.79 -5.67
CA LEU A 193 -8.29 5.88 -5.11
C LEU A 193 -6.95 6.00 -5.83
N GLN A 194 -6.69 7.16 -6.41
CA GLN A 194 -5.39 7.55 -6.95
C GLN A 194 -4.64 8.44 -5.94
N SER A 195 -3.60 7.89 -5.34
CA SER A 195 -2.66 8.58 -4.46
C SER A 195 -1.24 8.41 -5.00
N SER A 196 -0.37 9.37 -4.70
CA SER A 196 1.00 9.38 -5.20
C SER A 196 1.84 8.20 -4.69
N MET A 197 1.51 7.63 -3.52
CA MET A 197 2.23 6.48 -2.97
C MET A 197 1.30 5.59 -2.15
N PHE A 198 1.25 4.30 -2.52
CA PHE A 198 0.70 3.24 -1.67
C PHE A 198 1.86 2.65 -0.86
N PHE A 199 1.75 2.76 0.46
CA PHE A 199 2.66 2.11 1.40
C PHE A 199 1.79 1.47 2.46
N ALA A 200 1.80 0.14 2.56
CA ALA A 200 1.44 -0.49 3.82
C ALA A 200 2.49 -0.01 4.85
N GLY A 201 2.12 0.85 5.79
CA GLY A 201 3.08 1.46 6.70
C GLY A 201 2.62 2.71 7.44
N LYS A 202 3.56 3.60 7.80
CA LYS A 202 3.33 4.69 8.77
C LYS A 202 3.99 5.99 8.35
N ALA A 203 3.40 7.12 8.75
CA ALA A 203 4.02 8.44 8.68
C ALA A 203 4.21 8.99 10.10
N ILE A 204 5.35 9.62 10.36
CA ILE A 204 5.70 10.26 11.64
C ILE A 204 6.35 11.62 11.38
N SER A 205 6.38 12.48 12.41
CA SER A 205 7.21 13.68 12.43
C SER A 205 8.33 13.47 13.46
N ALA A 206 9.58 13.44 13.01
CA ALA A 206 10.76 13.32 13.87
C ALA A 206 11.20 14.70 14.36
N GLY A 207 11.37 14.85 15.67
CA GLY A 207 11.95 16.04 16.30
C GLY A 207 13.40 15.82 16.71
N LYS A 208 13.95 16.70 17.56
CA LYS A 208 15.33 16.57 18.05
C LYS A 208 15.55 15.29 18.84
N ASP A 209 14.55 14.90 19.65
CA ASP A 209 14.61 13.69 20.44
C ASP A 209 14.30 12.45 19.59
N PRO A 210 15.10 11.38 19.68
CA PRO A 210 14.85 10.14 18.95
C PRO A 210 13.50 9.52 19.34
N VAL A 211 12.67 9.24 18.34
CA VAL A 211 11.38 8.57 18.53
C VAL A 211 11.41 7.16 17.93
N PRO A 212 10.97 6.12 18.67
CA PRO A 212 10.83 4.79 18.11
C PRO A 212 9.66 4.74 17.12
N VAL A 213 9.88 4.08 15.99
CA VAL A 213 8.91 3.91 14.92
C VAL A 213 8.76 2.43 14.61
N THR A 214 7.51 1.98 14.51
CA THR A 214 7.15 0.64 14.05
C THR A 214 6.00 0.72 13.05
N ALA A 215 6.03 -0.14 12.06
CA ALA A 215 4.96 -0.34 11.08
C ALA A 215 4.86 -1.83 10.74
N SER A 216 3.70 -2.42 10.96
CA SER A 216 3.48 -3.87 10.78
C SER A 216 2.40 -4.13 9.75
N VAL A 217 2.62 -5.15 8.92
CA VAL A 217 1.71 -5.56 7.85
C VAL A 217 1.53 -7.08 7.91
N LYS A 218 0.28 -7.55 7.84
CA LYS A 218 -0.06 -8.97 7.90
C LYS A 218 -1.32 -9.30 7.10
N GLY A 219 -1.24 -10.29 6.22
CA GLY A 219 -2.38 -10.77 5.44
C GLY A 219 -2.76 -9.84 4.29
N ILE A 220 -3.70 -10.31 3.47
CA ILE A 220 -4.20 -9.58 2.29
C ILE A 220 -5.44 -8.77 2.65
N GLY A 221 -5.51 -7.53 2.15
CA GLY A 221 -6.63 -6.62 2.33
C GLY A 221 -7.74 -6.83 1.30
N ASN A 222 -8.94 -6.35 1.62
CA ASN A 222 -10.14 -6.45 0.80
C ASN A 222 -10.36 -5.21 -0.10
N GLY A 223 -9.28 -4.56 -0.53
CA GLY A 223 -9.33 -3.35 -1.35
C GLY A 223 -9.75 -2.07 -0.61
N LEU A 224 -10.08 -2.14 0.67
CA LEU A 224 -10.20 -0.94 1.51
C LEU A 224 -8.83 -0.41 1.89
N PHE A 225 -8.73 0.91 2.08
CA PHE A 225 -7.51 1.51 2.60
C PHE A 225 -7.21 0.98 4.01
N GLY A 226 -6.06 0.33 4.17
CA GLY A 226 -5.55 -0.13 5.45
C GLY A 226 -4.01 -0.22 5.38
N PRO A 227 -3.27 0.44 6.30
CA PRO A 227 -1.81 0.40 6.28
C PRO A 227 -1.22 -0.94 6.75
N ASP A 228 -2.04 -1.81 7.33
CA ASP A 228 -1.68 -3.05 8.01
C ASP A 228 -1.93 -4.32 7.18
N LYS A 229 -2.42 -4.17 5.94
CA LYS A 229 -2.70 -5.25 5.00
C LYS A 229 -1.97 -5.07 3.67
N TRP A 230 -1.56 -6.17 3.07
CA TRP A 230 -1.06 -6.17 1.70
C TRP A 230 -2.21 -5.96 0.70
N PRO A 231 -2.01 -5.19 -0.38
CA PRO A 231 -2.92 -5.19 -1.52
C PRO A 231 -3.17 -6.60 -2.04
N ALA A 232 -4.39 -6.86 -2.51
CA ALA A 232 -4.68 -8.06 -3.29
C ALA A 232 -3.70 -8.18 -4.47
N GLY A 233 -3.25 -9.42 -4.73
CA GLY A 233 -2.27 -9.76 -5.77
C GLY A 233 -0.81 -9.43 -5.47
N THR A 234 -0.49 -8.94 -4.26
CA THR A 234 0.91 -8.78 -3.85
C THR A 234 1.58 -10.15 -3.74
N ASP A 235 2.66 -10.36 -4.49
CA ASP A 235 3.52 -11.54 -4.43
C ASP A 235 4.83 -11.24 -3.71
N HIS A 236 5.41 -10.06 -3.97
CA HIS A 236 6.64 -9.62 -3.32
C HIS A 236 6.67 -8.11 -3.10
N VAL A 237 7.56 -7.68 -2.20
CA VAL A 237 7.66 -6.30 -1.74
C VAL A 237 9.11 -5.84 -1.67
N ILE A 238 9.31 -4.52 -1.70
CA ILE A 238 10.54 -3.87 -1.22
C ILE A 238 10.18 -2.84 -0.16
N THR A 239 10.97 -2.76 0.92
CA THR A 239 10.81 -1.70 1.91
C THR A 239 11.17 -0.34 1.30
N VAL A 240 10.40 0.67 1.68
CA VAL A 240 10.58 2.07 1.26
C VAL A 240 10.60 2.99 2.45
N LEU A 241 11.53 3.94 2.43
CA LEU A 241 11.61 5.06 3.34
C LEU A 241 11.55 6.36 2.53
N PHE A 242 10.66 7.27 2.91
CA PHE A 242 10.60 8.62 2.35
C PHE A 242 10.82 9.64 3.46
N VAL A 243 12.01 10.23 3.46
CA VAL A 243 12.56 11.08 4.53
C VAL A 243 12.61 12.52 4.05
N ASN A 244 12.29 13.48 4.91
CA ASN A 244 12.32 14.92 4.62
C ASN A 244 11.50 15.34 3.37
N PRO A 245 10.26 14.86 3.13
CA PRO A 245 9.48 15.22 1.94
C PRO A 245 9.22 16.74 1.80
N ASN A 246 9.34 17.48 2.92
CA ASN A 246 9.03 18.90 3.00
C ASN A 246 10.28 19.80 3.16
N GLY A 247 11.52 19.32 3.04
CA GLY A 247 12.66 20.25 3.15
C GLY A 247 14.07 19.70 3.37
N LYS A 248 14.91 20.57 3.94
CA LYS A 248 16.37 20.48 4.08
C LYS A 248 16.85 19.98 5.46
N ALA A 249 15.95 19.44 6.27
CA ALA A 249 16.31 18.94 7.59
C ALA A 249 17.29 17.78 7.48
N LYS A 250 18.22 17.69 8.43
CA LYS A 250 19.06 16.52 8.61
C LYS A 250 18.32 15.55 9.53
N THR A 251 17.88 14.43 8.96
CA THR A 251 17.21 13.35 9.69
C THR A 251 18.17 12.19 9.88
N VAL A 252 18.21 11.65 11.09
CA VAL A 252 18.99 10.46 11.45
C VAL A 252 18.03 9.32 11.74
N LEU A 253 18.25 8.17 11.10
CA LEU A 253 17.56 6.92 11.35
C LEU A 253 18.53 5.93 11.98
N LYS A 254 18.16 5.30 13.09
CA LYS A 254 18.96 4.27 13.77
C LYS A 254 18.21 2.94 13.81
N ASP A 255 18.96 1.85 13.79
CA ASP A 255 18.45 0.49 13.97
C ASP A 255 17.32 0.14 12.99
N VAL A 256 17.44 0.60 11.74
CA VAL A 256 16.50 0.26 10.68
C VAL A 256 16.60 -1.22 10.38
N LYS A 257 15.50 -1.93 10.63
CA LYS A 257 15.38 -3.36 10.38
C LYS A 257 13.97 -3.74 9.96
N LEU A 258 13.88 -4.79 9.16
CA LEU A 258 12.64 -5.50 8.86
C LEU A 258 12.68 -6.85 9.56
N THR A 259 11.65 -7.14 10.35
CA THR A 259 11.46 -8.42 11.05
C THR A 259 10.26 -9.15 10.46
N ILE A 260 10.40 -10.47 10.26
CA ILE A 260 9.36 -11.35 9.71
C ILE A 260 9.06 -12.45 10.74
N GLN A 261 7.80 -12.56 11.15
CA GLN A 261 7.31 -13.48 12.20
C GLN A 261 6.06 -14.24 11.75
#